data_AF-A0A950U8H6-F1
#
_entry.id   AF-A0A950U8H6-F1
#
_cell.length_a   1.000
_cell.length_b   1.000
_cell.length_c   1.000
_cell.angle_alpha   90.00
_cell.angle_beta   90.00
_cell.angle_gamma   90.00
#
_symmetry.space_group_name_H-M   'P 1'
#
loop_
_entity.id
_entity.type
_entity.pdbx_description
1 polymer ?
#
loop_
_entity_poly.entity_id
_entity_poly.type
_entity_poly.pdbx_seq_one_letter_code
_entity_poly.pdbx_strand_id
1 'polypeptide(L)'
;MAGRPDYYKILGVGKNASDAEIKKAYRKLARKYHPDQNGGDKKAEERFKEISQAHDVLSDPEKRKAYDRGTGPFGGFGAPGGFDPGSFTGGFGDIL
;
A
#
# COMPACT_ATOMS: atom_id res chain seq x y z
N MET A 1 -21.12 -1.88 -3.07
CA MET A 1 -20.32 -1.19 -2.03
C MET A 1 -18.86 -1.61 -2.21
N ALA A 2 -17.97 -0.70 -2.64
CA ALA A 2 -16.53 -1.00 -2.60
C ALA A 2 -16.09 -0.99 -1.13
N GLY A 3 -15.96 -2.19 -0.54
CA GLY A 3 -15.38 -2.33 0.79
C GLY A 3 -13.93 -1.87 0.79
N ARG A 4 -13.44 -1.36 1.93
CA ARG A 4 -12.05 -0.94 2.11
C ARG A 4 -11.09 -2.03 1.59
N PRO A 5 -10.04 -1.67 0.82
CA PRO A 5 -9.08 -2.66 0.34
C PRO A 5 -8.45 -3.43 1.50
N ASP A 6 -8.42 -4.75 1.36
CA ASP A 6 -7.84 -5.66 2.34
C ASP A 6 -6.33 -5.77 2.06
N TYR A 7 -5.54 -4.95 2.76
CA TYR A 7 -4.10 -4.86 2.56
C TYR A 7 -3.37 -6.17 2.88
N TYR A 8 -3.92 -6.95 3.82
CA TYR A 8 -3.38 -8.28 4.13
C TYR A 8 -3.60 -9.23 2.95
N LYS A 9 -4.78 -9.21 2.32
CA LYS A 9 -5.05 -9.98 1.10
C LYS A 9 -4.22 -9.51 -0.09
N ILE A 10 -4.01 -8.21 -0.25
CA ILE A 10 -3.18 -7.65 -1.33
C ILE A 10 -1.74 -8.18 -1.21
N LEU A 11 -1.17 -8.21 0.00
CA LEU A 11 0.14 -8.80 0.24
C LEU A 11 0.13 -10.34 0.28
N GLY A 12 -1.05 -10.97 0.31
CA GLY A 12 -1.20 -12.42 0.42
C GLY A 12 -0.73 -12.97 1.76
N VAL A 13 -0.90 -12.20 2.84
CA VAL A 13 -0.52 -12.58 4.22
C VAL A 13 -1.74 -12.61 5.14
N GLY A 14 -1.62 -13.28 6.29
CA GLY A 14 -2.66 -13.27 7.32
C GLY A 14 -2.70 -11.96 8.10
N LYS A 15 -3.83 -11.65 8.76
CA LYS A 15 -3.95 -10.47 9.65
C LYS A 15 -2.96 -10.49 10.81
N ASN A 16 -2.57 -11.69 11.25
CA ASN A 16 -1.60 -11.92 12.32
C ASN A 16 -0.15 -11.98 11.79
N ALA A 17 0.10 -11.61 10.53
CA ALA A 17 1.44 -11.64 9.96
C ALA A 17 2.38 -10.72 10.74
N SER A 18 3.59 -11.22 10.98
CA SER A 18 4.70 -10.44 11.53
C SER A 18 5.20 -9.41 10.52
N ASP A 19 5.89 -8.39 11.01
CA ASP A 19 6.50 -7.35 10.16
C ASP A 19 7.50 -7.96 9.17
N ALA A 20 8.18 -9.03 9.57
CA ALA A 20 9.09 -9.79 8.71
C ALA A 20 8.35 -10.46 7.55
N GLU A 21 7.18 -11.05 7.80
CA GLU A 21 6.33 -11.67 6.76
C GLU A 21 5.76 -10.63 5.81
N ILE A 22 5.26 -9.51 6.33
CA ILE A 22 4.76 -8.37 5.54
C ILE A 22 5.86 -7.85 4.62
N LYS A 23 7.06 -7.58 5.15
CA LYS A 23 8.21 -7.11 4.38
C LYS A 23 8.70 -8.13 3.36
N LYS A 24 8.63 -9.44 3.67
CA LYS A 24 9.00 -10.51 2.74
C LYS A 24 8.00 -10.62 1.59
N ALA A 25 6.70 -10.56 1.90
CA ALA A 25 5.63 -10.59 0.91
C ALA A 25 5.72 -9.39 -0.04
N TYR A 26 5.85 -8.17 0.51
CA TYR A 26 6.07 -6.96 -0.28
C TYR A 26 7.25 -7.11 -1.24
N ARG A 27 8.43 -7.50 -0.75
CA ARG A 27 9.62 -7.66 -1.62
C ARG A 27 9.41 -8.66 -2.76
N LYS A 28 8.69 -9.76 -2.50
CA LYS A 28 8.37 -10.77 -3.53
C LYS A 28 7.44 -10.19 -4.60
N LEU A 29 6.39 -9.50 -4.17
CA LEU A 29 5.37 -8.94 -5.06
C LEU A 29 5.90 -7.72 -5.82
N ALA A 30 6.65 -6.84 -5.17
CA ALA A 30 7.27 -5.66 -5.77
C ALA A 30 8.21 -6.04 -6.93
N ARG A 31 8.99 -7.12 -6.78
CA ARG A 31 9.80 -7.65 -7.89
C ARG A 31 8.93 -8.17 -9.02
N LYS A 32 7.93 -9.00 -8.69
CA LYS A 32 7.01 -9.60 -9.67
C LYS A 32 6.27 -8.56 -10.51
N TYR A 33 5.86 -7.46 -9.90
CA TYR A 33 5.05 -6.41 -10.54
C TYR A 33 5.85 -5.13 -10.87
N HIS A 34 7.18 -5.17 -10.79
CA HIS A 34 8.01 -4.02 -11.08
C HIS A 34 7.84 -3.57 -12.55
N PRO A 35 7.75 -2.26 -12.84
CA PRO A 35 7.59 -1.77 -14.22
C PRO A 35 8.73 -2.25 -15.13
N ASP A 36 9.97 -2.28 -14.63
CA ASP A 36 11.13 -2.77 -15.40
C ASP A 36 11.00 -4.22 -15.86
N GLN A 37 10.35 -5.09 -15.07
CA GLN A 37 10.17 -6.51 -15.42
C GLN A 37 8.92 -6.76 -16.27
N ASN A 38 7.96 -5.83 -16.24
CA ASN A 38 6.66 -5.98 -16.90
C ASN A 38 6.47 -5.02 -18.07
N GLY A 39 7.53 -4.33 -18.51
CA GLY A 39 7.53 -3.46 -19.69
C GLY A 39 6.48 -2.36 -19.65
N GLY A 40 6.13 -1.87 -18.46
CA GLY A 40 5.07 -0.87 -18.28
C GLY A 40 3.63 -1.40 -18.49
N ASP A 41 3.39 -2.70 -18.31
CA ASP A 41 2.01 -3.23 -18.27
C ASP A 41 1.19 -2.49 -17.20
N LYS A 42 0.14 -1.80 -17.64
CA LYS A 42 -0.77 -1.03 -16.78
C LYS A 42 -1.37 -1.88 -15.66
N LYS A 43 -1.65 -3.16 -15.91
CA LYS A 43 -2.18 -4.06 -14.87
C LYS A 43 -1.13 -4.38 -13.82
N ALA A 44 0.13 -4.57 -14.23
CA ALA A 44 1.23 -4.78 -13.30
C ALA A 44 1.49 -3.52 -12.48
N GLU A 45 1.41 -2.34 -13.11
CA GLU A 45 1.55 -1.04 -12.45
C GLU A 45 0.45 -0.79 -11.41
N GLU A 46 -0.81 -1.04 -11.75
CA GLU A 46 -1.94 -0.96 -10.82
C GLU A 46 -1.74 -1.88 -9.61
N ARG A 47 -1.32 -3.13 -9.87
CA ARG A 47 -1.00 -4.08 -8.79
C ARG A 47 0.16 -3.60 -7.94
N PHE A 48 1.22 -3.07 -8.55
CA PHE A 48 2.37 -2.53 -7.83
C PHE A 48 1.97 -1.37 -6.91
N LYS A 49 1.07 -0.49 -7.36
CA LYS A 49 0.50 0.60 -6.53
C LYS A 49 -0.27 0.04 -5.34
N GLU A 50 -1.17 -0.93 -5.54
CA GLU A 50 -1.90 -1.60 -4.46
C GLU A 50 -0.95 -2.24 -3.43
N ILE A 51 0.06 -2.97 -3.91
CA ILE A 51 1.08 -3.64 -3.07
C ILE A 51 1.89 -2.63 -2.26
N SER A 52 2.26 -1.51 -2.87
CA SER A 52 3.03 -0.45 -2.21
C SER A 52 2.21 0.24 -1.13
N GLN A 53 0.93 0.55 -1.42
CA GLN A 53 0.01 1.11 -0.44
C GLN A 53 -0.24 0.16 0.74
N ALA A 54 -0.42 -1.13 0.46
CA ALA A 54 -0.60 -2.14 1.50
C ALA A 54 0.62 -2.23 2.42
N HIS A 55 1.83 -2.18 1.86
CA HIS A 55 3.06 -2.16 2.66
C HIS A 55 3.22 -0.87 3.46
N ASP A 56 2.95 0.31 2.90
CA ASP A 56 3.05 1.59 3.62
C ASP A 56 2.18 1.60 4.88
N VAL A 57 0.97 1.03 4.81
CA VAL A 57 0.07 0.96 5.96
C VAL A 57 0.45 -0.16 6.93
N LEU A 58 0.79 -1.35 6.43
CA LEU A 58 1.03 -2.52 7.29
C LEU A 58 2.44 -2.58 7.89
N SER A 59 3.42 -1.88 7.32
CA SER A 59 4.80 -1.83 7.85
C SER A 59 4.99 -0.83 8.98
N ASP A 60 4.09 0.15 9.10
CA ASP A 60 4.09 1.13 10.18
C ASP A 60 3.13 0.66 11.29
N PRO A 61 3.61 0.45 12.53
CA PRO A 61 2.77 -0.04 13.63
C PRO A 61 1.59 0.88 13.97
N GLU A 62 1.72 2.19 13.81
CA GLU A 62 0.65 3.15 14.10
C GLU A 62 -0.40 3.14 13.00
N LYS A 63 0.03 3.19 11.72
CA LYS A 63 -0.87 3.07 10.56
C LYS A 63 -1.60 1.72 10.54
N ARG A 64 -0.89 0.63 10.85
CA ARG A 64 -1.46 -0.72 10.96
C ARG A 64 -2.52 -0.78 12.06
N LYS A 65 -2.23 -0.26 13.26
CA LYS A 65 -3.22 -0.18 14.36
C LYS A 65 -4.44 0.65 13.98
N ALA A 66 -4.25 1.76 13.25
CA ALA A 66 -5.37 2.60 12.78
C ALA A 66 -6.23 1.85 11.74
N TYR A 67 -5.57 1.18 10.79
CA TYR A 67 -6.20 0.32 9.79
C TYR A 67 -7.01 -0.82 10.44
N ASP A 68 -6.40 -1.54 11.39
CA ASP A 68 -6.99 -2.70 12.09
C ASP A 68 -8.19 -2.31 12.97
N ARG A 69 -8.12 -1.14 13.63
CA ARG A 69 -9.24 -0.60 14.45
C ARG A 69 -10.42 -0.12 13.62
N GLY A 70 -10.32 -0.16 12.29
CA GLY A 70 -11.34 0.39 11.40
C GLY A 70 -11.29 1.92 11.27
N THR A 71 -10.45 2.58 12.08
CA THR A 71 -10.15 4.01 12.10
C THR A 71 -9.12 4.33 11.01
N GLY A 72 -9.42 3.99 9.76
CA GLY A 72 -8.63 4.46 8.62
C GLY A 72 -8.75 6.00 8.46
N PRO A 73 -7.95 6.63 7.59
CA PRO A 73 -7.93 8.08 7.34
C PRO A 73 -9.28 8.70 6.90
N PHE A 74 -10.33 7.90 6.73
CA PHE A 74 -11.70 8.33 6.44
C PHE A 74 -12.66 8.20 7.64
N GLY A 75 -12.16 7.84 8.83
CA GLY A 75 -13.00 7.49 10.00
C GLY A 75 -12.74 8.30 11.28
N GLY A 76 -11.89 9.33 11.24
CA GLY A 76 -11.66 10.18 12.42
C GLY A 76 -10.43 11.06 12.24
N PHE A 77 -10.65 12.36 12.18
CA PHE A 77 -9.64 13.42 12.22
C PHE A 77 -8.64 13.20 13.38
N GLY A 78 -7.33 13.26 13.11
CA GLY A 78 -6.32 13.36 14.18
C GLY A 78 -4.90 12.87 13.89
N ALA A 79 -4.26 13.30 12.79
CA ALA A 79 -2.80 13.31 12.70
C ALA A 79 -2.35 14.34 11.62
N PRO A 80 -1.62 15.41 11.98
CA PRO A 80 -1.03 16.32 11.02
C PRO A 80 0.23 15.67 10.45
N GLY A 81 0.13 15.01 9.30
CA GLY A 81 1.31 14.47 8.60
C GLY A 81 1.13 13.19 7.78
N GLY A 82 -0.09 12.72 7.51
CA GLY A 82 -0.31 11.44 6.84
C GLY A 82 -1.23 11.51 5.63
N PHE A 83 -0.63 11.43 4.44
CA PHE A 83 -1.25 11.05 3.16
C PHE A 83 -2.25 12.05 2.56
N ASP A 84 -1.72 12.98 1.75
CA ASP A 84 -2.48 13.75 0.79
C ASP A 84 -2.59 12.94 -0.52
N PRO A 85 -3.77 12.43 -0.92
CA PRO A 85 -3.96 11.73 -2.18
C PRO A 85 -3.74 12.63 -3.42
N GLY A 86 -3.62 13.95 -3.24
CA GLY A 86 -3.14 14.92 -4.24
C GLY A 86 -1.62 14.97 -4.38
N SER A 87 -0.86 14.38 -3.44
CA SER A 87 0.61 14.34 -3.51
C SER A 87 1.14 13.26 -4.48
N PHE A 88 0.35 12.23 -4.81
CA PHE A 88 0.72 11.26 -5.84
C PHE A 88 0.41 11.76 -7.27
N THR A 89 -0.45 12.77 -7.42
CA THR A 89 -0.78 13.38 -8.72
C THR A 89 0.15 14.54 -9.12
N GLY A 90 1.12 14.93 -8.28
CA GLY A 90 2.05 16.02 -8.56
C GLY A 90 3.51 15.62 -8.87
N GLY A 91 3.85 14.33 -8.80
CA GLY A 91 5.25 13.85 -8.86
C GLY A 91 5.66 13.09 -10.14
N PHE A 92 4.77 12.96 -11.11
CA PHE A 92 5.08 12.31 -12.41
C PHE A 92 5.34 13.32 -13.54
N GLY A 93 5.60 14.60 -13.20
CA GLY A 93 5.80 15.69 -14.16
C GLY A 93 7.26 16.08 -14.46
N ASP A 94 8.25 15.57 -13.72
CA ASP A 94 9.67 16.00 -13.81
C ASP A 94 10.66 14.86 -14.10
N ILE A 95 10.20 13.78 -14.74
CA ILE A 95 11.09 12.80 -15.39
C ILE A 95 10.71 12.75 -16.87
N LEU A 96 11.05 13.83 -17.57
CA LEU A 96 11.28 13.91 -19.03
C LEU A 96 12.40 14.93 -19.27
#